data_AF-A0A7J7JZ26-F1
#
_entry.id   AF-A0A7J7JZ26-F1
#
_cell.length_a   1.000
_cell.length_b   1.000
_cell.length_c   1.000
_cell.angle_alpha   90.00
_cell.angle_beta   90.00
_cell.angle_gamma   90.00
#
_symmetry.space_group_name_H-M   'P 1'
#
loop_
_entity.id
_entity.type
_entity.pdbx_description
1 polymer ?
#
loop_
_entity_poly.entity_id
_entity_poly.type
_entity_poly.pdbx_seq_one_letter_code
_entity_poly.pdbx_strand_id
1 'polypeptide(L)'
;MVVPNTHVSNSASNINSRATYTCNDGYVFPSGQKKMTIQCMEDGEWDAIPPPCQALRCDTLGIPNATAAFNYTGYGQSDVFTCQDGHRFPDGRKQRVLYCDANRKWNPPVHCQGINTCILSRYKHLYTVKV
;
A
#
# COMPACT_ATOMS: atom_id res chain seq x y z
N MET A 1 -0.33 -26.97 -9.75
CA MET A 1 0.57 -25.85 -9.38
C MET A 1 -0.26 -24.81 -8.65
N VAL A 2 0.18 -24.34 -7.49
CA VAL A 2 -0.55 -23.29 -6.72
C VAL A 2 0.33 -22.05 -6.70
N VAL A 3 -0.15 -20.96 -7.29
CA VAL A 3 0.55 -19.67 -7.29
C VAL A 3 0.05 -18.88 -6.06
N PRO A 4 0.92 -18.54 -5.10
CA PRO A 4 0.51 -17.83 -3.90
C PRO A 4 -0.18 -16.49 -4.21
N ASN A 5 -1.17 -16.12 -3.38
CA ASN A 5 -1.93 -14.88 -3.49
C ASN A 5 -2.66 -14.70 -4.83
N THR A 6 -3.10 -15.80 -5.44
CA THR A 6 -3.93 -15.78 -6.66
C THR A 6 -5.24 -16.54 -6.49
N HIS A 7 -6.23 -16.15 -7.28
CA HIS A 7 -7.41 -16.93 -7.59
C HIS A 7 -7.38 -17.29 -9.09
N VAL A 8 -7.63 -18.56 -9.41
CA VAL A 8 -7.66 -19.05 -10.79
C VAL A 8 -9.10 -19.09 -11.28
N SER A 9 -9.37 -18.50 -12.44
CA SER A 9 -10.61 -18.68 -13.19
C SER A 9 -10.36 -19.48 -14.46
N ASN A 10 -11.36 -20.27 -14.88
CA ASN A 10 -11.33 -21.15 -16.05
C ASN A 10 -10.19 -22.19 -16.02
N SER A 11 -10.26 -23.17 -15.11
CA SER A 11 -9.21 -24.18 -14.92
C SER A 11 -9.38 -25.47 -15.75
N ALA A 12 -10.02 -25.41 -16.92
CA ALA A 12 -10.18 -26.59 -17.76
C ALA A 12 -8.81 -27.17 -18.15
N SER A 13 -8.66 -28.49 -18.10
CA SER A 13 -7.36 -29.17 -18.31
C SER A 13 -7.21 -29.79 -19.70
N ASN A 14 -8.04 -29.40 -20.66
CA ASN A 14 -7.98 -29.89 -22.03
C ASN A 14 -6.85 -29.20 -22.81
N ILE A 15 -6.31 -29.84 -23.85
CA ILE A 15 -5.44 -29.17 -24.81
C ILE A 15 -6.17 -27.94 -25.38
N ASN A 16 -5.44 -26.84 -25.60
CA ASN A 16 -5.96 -25.53 -26.00
C ASN A 16 -6.86 -24.82 -24.98
N SER A 17 -7.02 -25.36 -23.77
CA SER A 17 -7.68 -24.64 -22.69
C SER A 17 -6.84 -23.45 -22.23
N ARG A 18 -7.50 -22.48 -21.57
CA ARG A 18 -6.84 -21.31 -21.00
C ARG A 18 -7.18 -21.16 -19.54
N ALA A 19 -6.17 -20.97 -18.71
CA ALA A 19 -6.31 -20.64 -17.30
C ALA A 19 -5.95 -19.17 -17.07
N THR A 20 -6.78 -18.45 -16.31
CA THR A 20 -6.50 -17.06 -15.95
C THR A 20 -6.22 -16.95 -14.46
N TYR A 21 -5.00 -16.54 -14.13
CA TYR A 21 -4.57 -16.25 -12.77
C TYR A 21 -4.82 -14.78 -12.48
N THR A 22 -5.53 -14.51 -11.39
CA THR A 22 -5.78 -13.14 -10.92
C THR A 22 -5.17 -12.97 -9.53
N CYS A 23 -4.32 -11.97 -9.35
CA CYS A 23 -3.77 -11.64 -8.03
C CYS A 23 -4.88 -11.14 -7.10
N ASN A 24 -4.79 -11.54 -5.83
CA ASN A 24 -5.65 -11.06 -4.75
C ASN A 24 -5.54 -9.53 -4.61
N ASP A 25 -6.54 -8.92 -3.97
CA ASP A 25 -6.52 -7.47 -3.75
C ASP A 25 -5.29 -7.04 -2.96
N GLY A 26 -4.66 -5.95 -3.42
CA GLY A 26 -3.39 -5.48 -2.87
C GLY A 26 -2.13 -6.18 -3.41
N TYR A 27 -2.27 -7.11 -4.35
CA TYR A 27 -1.16 -7.82 -5.00
C TYR A 27 -1.19 -7.69 -6.53
N VAL A 28 -0.01 -7.76 -7.15
CA VAL A 28 0.17 -7.74 -8.61
C VAL A 28 1.32 -8.66 -9.02
N PHE A 29 1.33 -9.12 -10.26
CA PHE A 29 2.48 -9.82 -10.82
C PHE A 29 3.71 -8.89 -10.89
N PRO A 30 4.93 -9.43 -11.01
CA PRO A 30 6.14 -8.63 -11.21
C PRO A 30 6.05 -7.65 -12.40
N SER A 31 5.24 -7.98 -13.41
CA SER A 31 4.93 -7.10 -14.56
C SER A 31 4.03 -5.90 -14.23
N GLY A 32 3.48 -5.82 -13.02
CA GLY A 32 2.51 -4.81 -12.60
C GLY A 32 1.07 -5.13 -13.00
N GLN A 33 0.82 -6.23 -13.72
CA GLN A 33 -0.52 -6.65 -14.11
C GLN A 33 -1.23 -7.41 -12.98
N LYS A 34 -2.56 -7.30 -12.91
CA LYS A 34 -3.38 -8.04 -11.94
C LYS A 34 -3.78 -9.44 -12.46
N LYS A 35 -3.70 -9.66 -13.77
CA LYS A 35 -4.13 -10.90 -14.42
C LYS A 35 -3.05 -11.41 -15.37
N MET A 36 -2.92 -12.73 -15.43
CA MET A 36 -2.06 -13.44 -16.38
C MET A 36 -2.84 -14.65 -16.91
N THR A 37 -2.91 -14.80 -18.23
CA THR A 37 -3.58 -15.94 -18.88
C THR A 37 -2.52 -16.83 -19.50
N ILE A 38 -2.64 -18.14 -19.26
CA ILE A 38 -1.79 -19.18 -19.82
C ILE A 38 -2.64 -20.16 -20.63
N GLN A 39 -2.05 -20.82 -21.61
CA GLN A 39 -2.70 -21.78 -22.49
C GLN A 39 -2.05 -23.16 -22.40
N CYS A 40 -2.87 -24.21 -22.36
CA CYS A 40 -2.42 -25.59 -22.45
C CYS A 40 -2.06 -25.90 -23.91
N MET A 41 -0.81 -26.26 -24.17
CA MET A 41 -0.26 -26.56 -25.49
C MET A 41 -0.55 -28.02 -25.89
N GLU A 42 -0.27 -28.36 -27.15
CA GLU A 42 -0.54 -29.71 -27.70
C GLU A 42 0.38 -30.80 -27.14
N ASP A 43 1.51 -30.42 -26.56
CA ASP A 43 2.42 -31.30 -25.83
C ASP A 43 1.92 -31.63 -24.40
N GLY A 44 0.80 -31.03 -23.98
CA GLY A 44 0.22 -31.21 -22.66
C GLY A 44 0.84 -30.32 -21.58
N GLU A 45 1.75 -29.41 -21.93
CA GLU A 45 2.34 -28.43 -21.01
C GLU A 45 1.66 -27.07 -21.12
N TRP A 46 1.75 -26.26 -20.05
CA TRP A 46 1.30 -24.87 -20.10
C TRP A 46 2.37 -24.01 -20.77
N ASP A 47 1.95 -23.06 -21.61
CA ASP A 47 2.83 -22.14 -22.34
C ASP A 47 3.68 -21.24 -21.43
N ALA A 48 3.27 -21.03 -20.18
CA ALA A 48 4.01 -20.27 -19.19
C ALA A 48 3.73 -20.73 -17.75
N ILE A 49 4.71 -20.46 -16.89
CA ILE A 49 4.60 -20.63 -15.44
C ILE A 49 4.34 -19.25 -14.82
N PRO A 50 3.15 -19.00 -14.23
CA PRO A 50 2.88 -17.71 -13.61
C PRO A 50 3.76 -17.50 -12.36
N PRO A 51 4.44 -16.35 -12.23
CA PRO A 51 5.21 -16.04 -11.04
C PRO A 51 4.29 -15.72 -9.85
N PRO A 52 4.79 -15.78 -8.60
CA PRO A 52 4.01 -15.36 -7.44
C PRO A 52 3.67 -13.87 -7.49
N CYS A 53 2.48 -13.50 -7.00
CA CYS A 53 2.11 -12.09 -6.89
C CYS A 53 2.86 -11.42 -5.73
N GLN A 54 3.32 -10.20 -5.96
CA GLN A 54 3.95 -9.34 -4.98
C GLN A 54 2.97 -8.31 -4.43
N ALA A 55 3.13 -7.93 -3.16
CA ALA A 55 2.34 -6.87 -2.56
C ALA A 55 2.60 -5.55 -3.29
N LEU A 56 1.53 -4.81 -3.56
CA LEU A 56 1.61 -3.43 -4.01
C LEU A 56 2.35 -2.60 -2.95
N ARG A 57 3.20 -1.68 -3.41
CA ARG A 57 3.95 -0.79 -2.52
C ARG A 57 3.44 0.64 -2.67
N CYS A 58 3.15 1.28 -1.54
CA CYS A 58 2.89 2.71 -1.49
C CYS A 58 4.19 3.49 -1.65
N ASP A 59 4.14 4.55 -2.45
CA ASP A 59 5.32 5.37 -2.64
C ASP A 59 5.60 6.20 -1.38
N THR A 60 6.86 6.20 -0.95
CA THR A 60 7.38 7.09 0.11
C THR A 60 8.25 8.19 -0.47
N LEU A 61 8.71 8.04 -1.72
CA LEU A 61 9.50 9.03 -2.42
C LEU A 61 8.60 10.18 -2.87
N GLY A 62 9.05 11.40 -2.64
CA GLY A 62 8.32 12.60 -3.09
C GLY A 62 7.17 13.06 -2.19
N ILE A 63 7.00 12.49 -0.99
CA ILE A 63 6.07 13.06 0.00
C ILE A 63 6.68 14.36 0.57
N PRO A 64 6.07 15.53 0.31
CA PRO A 64 6.64 16.81 0.72
C PRO A 64 6.52 16.98 2.24
N ASN A 65 7.60 17.47 2.85
CA ASN A 65 7.65 17.86 4.26
C ASN A 65 7.27 16.73 5.24
N ALA A 66 7.46 15.47 4.87
CA ALA A 66 7.25 14.32 5.75
C ALA A 66 8.37 13.29 5.63
N THR A 67 8.56 12.50 6.69
CA THR A 67 9.55 11.42 6.76
C THR A 67 8.88 10.16 7.31
N ALA A 68 9.18 9.01 6.70
CA ALA A 68 8.73 7.70 7.16
C ALA A 68 9.74 7.12 8.16
N ALA A 69 9.27 6.47 9.23
CA ALA A 69 10.12 5.93 10.28
C ALA A 69 10.74 4.58 9.90
N PHE A 70 9.96 3.70 9.25
CA PHE A 70 10.37 2.30 9.01
C PHE A 70 10.50 1.93 7.53
N ASN A 71 9.97 2.75 6.61
CA ASN A 71 9.86 2.48 5.17
C ASN A 71 9.08 1.20 4.84
N TYR A 72 8.06 0.87 5.63
CA TYR A 72 7.19 -0.29 5.39
C TYR A 72 6.08 0.06 4.40
N THR A 73 6.35 -0.18 3.11
CA THR A 73 5.48 0.29 2.02
C THR A 73 4.49 -0.73 1.49
N GLY A 74 4.54 -1.99 1.93
CA GLY A 74 3.68 -3.05 1.40
C GLY A 74 2.21 -2.85 1.73
N TYR A 75 1.32 -3.32 0.85
CA TYR A 75 -0.12 -3.34 1.08
C TYR A 75 -0.47 -3.94 2.46
N GLY A 76 -1.31 -3.24 3.22
CA GLY A 76 -1.70 -3.62 4.57
C GLY A 76 -0.65 -3.32 5.65
N GLN A 77 0.58 -2.95 5.29
CA GLN A 77 1.57 -2.47 6.24
C GLN A 77 1.26 -1.04 6.68
N SER A 78 1.76 -0.68 7.85
CA SER A 78 1.67 0.66 8.40
C SER A 78 3.05 1.22 8.71
N ASP A 79 3.15 2.54 8.60
CA ASP A 79 4.36 3.29 8.92
C ASP A 79 3.99 4.57 9.68
N VAL A 80 4.94 5.09 10.44
CA VAL A 80 4.81 6.35 11.16
C VAL A 80 5.38 7.45 10.28
N PHE A 81 4.50 8.33 9.83
CA PHE A 81 4.89 9.55 9.11
C PHE A 81 5.05 10.70 10.08
N THR A 82 6.20 11.35 10.04
CA THR A 82 6.50 12.55 10.83
C THR A 82 6.67 13.74 9.91
N CYS A 83 5.84 14.77 10.09
CA CYS A 83 6.02 16.04 9.40
C CYS A 83 7.31 16.73 9.85
N GLN A 84 8.00 17.33 8.89
CA GLN A 84 9.20 18.12 9.11
C GLN A 84 8.91 19.36 9.97
N ASP A 85 9.96 19.99 10.47
CA ASP A 85 9.82 21.19 11.29
C ASP A 85 9.09 22.31 10.54
N GLY A 86 8.29 23.08 11.28
CA GLY A 86 7.38 24.07 10.69
C GLY A 86 6.12 23.48 10.04
N HIS A 87 5.94 22.14 10.01
CA HIS A 87 4.75 21.50 9.45
C HIS A 87 4.07 20.52 10.43
N ARG A 88 2.75 20.35 10.27
CA ARG A 88 1.91 19.42 11.04
C ARG A 88 0.81 18.84 10.17
N PHE A 89 0.23 17.73 10.60
CA PHE A 89 -1.00 17.21 10.01
C PHE A 89 -2.19 18.16 10.28
N PRO A 90 -3.31 18.04 9.53
CA PRO A 90 -4.52 18.85 9.73
C PRO A 90 -5.08 18.83 11.16
N ASP A 91 -4.85 17.75 11.89
CA ASP A 91 -5.26 17.57 13.29
C ASP A 91 -4.29 18.19 14.31
N GLY A 92 -3.23 18.86 13.85
CA GLY A 92 -2.20 19.49 14.68
C GLY A 92 -1.13 18.52 15.21
N ARG A 93 -1.17 17.23 14.86
CA ARG A 93 -0.14 16.26 15.26
C ARG A 93 1.11 16.43 14.40
N LYS A 94 2.29 16.14 14.99
CA LYS A 94 3.57 16.12 14.26
C LYS A 94 3.80 14.78 13.57
N GLN A 95 3.25 13.70 14.12
CA GLN A 95 3.40 12.34 13.60
C GLN A 95 2.06 11.60 13.60
N ARG A 96 1.90 10.66 12.67
CA ARG A 96 0.70 9.84 12.52
C ARG A 96 1.04 8.48 11.93
N VAL A 97 0.35 7.44 12.40
CA VAL A 97 0.40 6.10 11.79
C VAL A 97 -0.53 6.08 10.58
N LEU A 98 0.00 5.70 9.42
CA LEU A 98 -0.73 5.57 8.16
C LEU A 98 -0.58 4.13 7.65
N TYR A 99 -1.57 3.62 6.92
CA TYR A 99 -1.52 2.29 6.32
C TYR A 99 -1.53 2.38 4.80
N CYS A 100 -0.86 1.42 4.15
CA CYS A 100 -0.84 1.32 2.70
C CYS A 100 -2.06 0.60 2.16
N ASP A 101 -2.88 1.30 1.37
CA ASP A 101 -4.07 0.76 0.74
C ASP A 101 -3.77 0.02 -0.59
N ALA A 102 -4.71 -0.80 -1.05
CA ALA A 102 -4.67 -1.55 -2.32
C ALA A 102 -4.49 -0.63 -3.54
N ASN A 103 -4.77 0.66 -3.40
CA ASN A 103 -4.57 1.66 -4.45
C ASN A 103 -3.15 2.25 -4.50
N ARG A 104 -2.17 1.69 -3.76
CA ARG A 104 -0.82 2.25 -3.58
C ARG A 104 -0.82 3.66 -2.98
N LYS A 105 -1.78 3.93 -2.10
CA LYS A 105 -1.91 5.22 -1.42
C LYS A 105 -1.87 5.03 0.09
N TRP A 106 -1.21 5.95 0.77
CA TRP A 106 -1.27 6.06 2.22
C TRP A 106 -2.64 6.53 2.66
N ASN A 107 -3.21 5.82 3.62
CA ASN A 107 -4.48 6.16 4.23
C ASN A 107 -4.30 6.31 5.75
N PRO A 108 -4.70 7.43 6.34
CA PRO A 108 -5.12 8.67 5.66
C PRO A 108 -4.01 9.28 4.79
N PRO A 109 -4.36 10.15 3.82
CA PRO A 109 -3.38 10.79 2.95
C PRO A 109 -2.32 11.56 3.75
N VAL A 110 -1.07 11.48 3.29
CA VAL A 110 0.03 12.23 3.93
C VAL A 110 -0.08 13.69 3.49
N HIS A 111 -0.60 14.53 4.37
CA HIS A 111 -0.73 15.97 4.14
C HIS A 111 -0.15 16.74 5.33
N CYS A 112 1.02 17.35 5.12
CA CYS A 112 1.67 18.21 6.09
C CYS A 112 1.44 19.68 5.70
N GLN A 113 0.76 20.43 6.55
CA GLN A 113 0.51 21.87 6.38
C GLN A 113 1.47 22.68 7.23
N GLY A 114 1.86 23.86 6.75
CA GLY A 114 2.70 24.80 7.50
C GLY A 114 2.00 25.28 8.77
N ILE A 115 2.76 25.42 9.85
CA ILE A 115 2.27 25.96 11.13
C ILE A 115 2.18 27.48 10.98
N ASN A 116 1.00 27.98 10.62
CA ASN A 116 0.71 29.41 10.53
C ASN A 116 0.02 29.97 11.79
N THR A 117 -0.23 29.13 12.80
CA THR A 117 -0.97 29.50 14.01
C THR A 117 -0.26 28.97 15.26
N CYS A 118 -0.27 29.78 16.33
CA CYS A 118 0.21 29.36 17.63
C CYS A 118 -0.74 28.31 18.21
N ILE A 119 -0.24 27.12 18.48
CA ILE A 119 -1.05 26.04 19.05
C ILE A 119 -1.25 26.31 20.55
N LEU A 120 -2.35 26.99 20.89
CA LEU A 120 -2.76 27.28 22.27
C LEU A 120 -3.02 26.01 23.12
N SER A 121 -3.16 24.82 22.51
CA SER A 121 -3.39 23.56 23.25
C SER A 121 -2.21 23.14 24.12
N ARG A 122 -0.99 23.61 23.83
CA ARG A 122 0.18 23.40 24.71
C ARG A 122 0.12 24.26 25.97
N TYR A 123 -0.62 25.37 25.95
CA TYR A 123 -0.83 26.27 27.09
C TYR A 123 -2.05 25.87 27.93
N LYS A 124 -3.06 25.17 27.39
CA LYS A 124 -4.22 24.71 28.18
C LYS A 124 -3.87 23.74 29.32
N HIS A 125 -2.73 23.06 29.28
CA HIS A 125 -2.23 22.24 30.39
C HIS A 125 -1.56 23.06 31.51
N LEU A 126 -1.27 24.35 31.29
CA LEU A 126 -0.64 25.23 32.28
C LEU A 126 -1.65 26.12 33.03
N TYR A 127 -2.92 26.16 32.60
CA TYR A 127 -3.96 27.02 33.17
C TYR A 127 -5.17 26.25 33.73
N THR A 128 -5.00 25.06 34.32
CA THR A 128 -5.95 24.60 35.35
C THR A 128 -5.74 25.46 36.58
N VAL A 129 -6.43 26.60 36.60
CA VAL A 129 -6.54 27.53 37.72
C VAL A 129 -6.91 26.74 38.97
N LYS A 130 -6.03 26.75 39.98
CA LYS A 130 -6.38 26.29 41.34
C LYS A 130 -7.50 27.19 41.84
N VAL A 131 -8.64 26.57 42.13
CA VAL A 131 -9.81 27.16 42.80
C VAL A 131 -9.42 27.60 44.22
#